data_AF-F0ZLL4-F1
#
_entry.id   AF-F0ZLL4-F1
#
_cell.length_a   1.000
_cell.length_b   1.000
_cell.length_c   1.000
_cell.angle_alpha   90.00
_cell.angle_beta   90.00
_cell.angle_gamma   90.00
#
_symmetry.space_group_name_H-M   'P 1'
#
loop_
_entity.id
_entity.type
_entity.pdbx_description
1 polymer ?
#
loop_
_entity_poly.entity_id
_entity_poly.type
_entity_poly.pdbx_seq_one_letter_code
_entity_poly.pdbx_strand_id
1 'polypeptide(L)'
;MKILLTLIIIFSNYLFSKGQPPVDDGRLRPLEMNVVLRNFKPDRSPDFGIPLNMGGVVPGIMAPTLGENKRPQYCCGENPFLAPDGTVLVHNEESFNQWFDSDAKCTNYLLTFPLTLDAWDDEVQIGDAGPFAPTAGIGFGNPVDFPEYARDPFNQYYCFELHLSTVATDPDIDVFRFSAYSELWVYFNNSLVFDSGGDTQGFGASVNFEYKSIPTLNFDGTTVYPIDVYTCLRSTDNFPDGSPLNLLSQANLFCSWIDANGVCNGDNITAPCIDDPLSCVTKTPICGNCISGPRQCNGDPTMCTTPKCIEGQGCQMVDIDCSGEDVCIENVCDEQLGCIGNPIPNCYCNSTTCVTTDECLPRSCIDNQCIAIPVDCSIFLPNCEESFCNAGECICTVNPGTTEDVTSEVVTTDLPTITSTISVTTTSATTTSATTTGSETITSTGITTHFRPENHICSDDSCPHKYCCIQLKKSYTCVSKYFEDQCSPQILSDFF
;
A
#
# COMPACT_ATOMS: atom_id res chain seq x y z
N MET A 1 -46.00 -45.08 -21.19
CA MET A 1 -46.64 -43.84 -20.69
C MET A 1 -46.14 -43.43 -19.30
N LYS A 2 -46.08 -44.32 -18.29
CA LYS A 2 -45.54 -43.98 -16.95
C LYS A 2 -44.08 -43.52 -16.94
N ILE A 3 -43.19 -44.18 -17.68
CA ILE A 3 -41.75 -43.81 -17.76
C ILE A 3 -41.55 -42.43 -18.39
N LEU A 4 -42.36 -42.07 -19.39
CA LEU A 4 -42.29 -40.75 -20.03
C LEU A 4 -42.75 -39.64 -19.08
N LEU A 5 -43.79 -39.91 -18.27
CA LEU A 5 -44.27 -38.95 -17.27
C LEU A 5 -43.24 -38.75 -16.14
N THR A 6 -42.56 -39.82 -15.71
CA THR A 6 -41.50 -39.72 -14.70
C THR A 6 -40.28 -38.97 -15.22
N LEU A 7 -39.88 -39.20 -16.49
CA LEU A 7 -38.81 -38.43 -17.11
C LEU A 7 -39.18 -36.96 -17.28
N ILE A 8 -40.42 -36.63 -17.65
CA ILE A 8 -40.88 -35.23 -17.73
C ILE A 8 -40.88 -34.56 -16.35
N ILE A 9 -41.28 -35.25 -15.29
CA ILE A 9 -41.23 -34.69 -13.92
C ILE A 9 -39.79 -34.49 -13.45
N ILE A 10 -38.89 -35.44 -13.73
CA ILE A 10 -37.46 -35.30 -13.40
C ILE A 10 -36.82 -34.17 -14.22
N PHE A 11 -37.12 -34.07 -15.51
CA PHE A 11 -36.57 -33.04 -16.39
C PHE A 11 -37.13 -31.65 -16.08
N SER A 12 -38.42 -31.54 -15.71
CA SER A 12 -39.01 -30.30 -15.22
C SER A 12 -38.38 -29.88 -13.90
N ASN A 13 -38.24 -30.78 -12.92
CA ASN A 13 -37.55 -30.44 -11.66
C ASN A 13 -36.07 -30.07 -11.88
N TYR A 14 -35.39 -30.71 -12.84
CA TYR A 14 -34.01 -30.38 -13.20
C TYR A 14 -33.89 -29.02 -13.90
N LEU A 15 -34.88 -28.64 -14.73
CA LEU A 15 -34.93 -27.32 -15.38
C LEU A 15 -35.35 -26.20 -14.42
N PHE A 16 -36.18 -26.50 -13.41
CA PHE A 16 -36.58 -25.52 -12.40
C PHE A 16 -35.52 -25.32 -11.30
N SER A 17 -34.65 -26.29 -11.02
CA SER A 17 -33.61 -26.14 -9.97
C SER A 17 -32.36 -25.37 -10.43
N LYS A 18 -32.25 -25.01 -11.71
CA LYS A 18 -31.02 -24.42 -12.29
C LYS A 18 -31.23 -23.09 -13.02
N GLY A 19 -32.40 -22.45 -12.94
CA GLY A 19 -32.65 -21.32 -13.84
C GLY A 19 -33.80 -20.37 -13.55
N GLN A 20 -34.31 -20.28 -12.31
CA GLN A 20 -34.94 -19.00 -11.97
C GLN A 20 -33.82 -18.01 -11.66
N PRO A 21 -33.72 -16.88 -12.40
CA PRO A 21 -32.89 -15.78 -11.92
C PRO A 21 -33.35 -15.46 -10.49
N PRO A 22 -32.42 -15.22 -9.56
CA PRO A 22 -32.77 -14.97 -8.17
C PRO A 22 -33.88 -13.93 -8.13
N VAL A 23 -34.94 -14.21 -7.37
CA VAL A 23 -35.94 -13.18 -7.10
C VAL A 23 -35.18 -12.10 -6.34
N ASP A 24 -34.86 -11.01 -7.04
CA ASP A 24 -34.23 -9.82 -6.49
C ASP A 24 -35.13 -9.30 -5.36
N ASP A 25 -34.84 -9.74 -4.12
CA ASP A 25 -35.47 -9.28 -2.89
C ASP A 25 -35.09 -7.82 -2.57
N GLY A 26 -34.24 -7.22 -3.40
CA GLY A 26 -33.74 -5.87 -3.26
C GLY A 26 -32.70 -5.72 -2.18
N ARG A 27 -32.15 -6.82 -1.64
CA ARG A 27 -31.04 -6.80 -0.69
C ARG A 27 -29.71 -6.64 -1.44
N LEU A 28 -28.81 -5.84 -0.86
CA LEU A 28 -27.44 -5.69 -1.36
C LEU A 28 -26.66 -6.88 -0.85
N ARG A 29 -26.26 -7.82 -1.73
CA ARG A 29 -25.47 -8.99 -1.34
C ARG A 29 -24.14 -9.00 -2.10
N PRO A 30 -22.98 -9.00 -1.42
CA PRO A 30 -21.67 -9.19 -2.05
C PRO A 30 -21.65 -10.53 -2.78
N LEU A 31 -21.29 -10.52 -4.07
CA LEU A 31 -21.29 -11.74 -4.88
C LEU A 31 -20.16 -12.68 -4.47
N GLU A 32 -18.97 -12.13 -4.19
CA GLU A 32 -17.80 -12.84 -3.65
C GLU A 32 -16.92 -11.82 -2.91
N MET A 33 -16.41 -12.16 -1.73
CA MET A 33 -15.42 -11.35 -1.00
C MET A 33 -14.40 -12.26 -0.34
N ASN A 34 -13.24 -11.73 0.01
CA ASN A 34 -12.22 -12.44 0.77
C ASN A 34 -12.31 -12.05 2.25
N VAL A 35 -12.14 -13.05 3.12
CA VAL A 35 -11.87 -12.83 4.55
C VAL A 35 -10.38 -12.91 4.81
N VAL A 36 -9.92 -12.18 5.82
CA VAL A 36 -8.53 -12.24 6.25
C VAL A 36 -8.39 -13.34 7.30
N LEU A 37 -7.36 -14.16 7.16
CA LEU A 37 -7.05 -15.26 8.06
C LEU A 37 -5.57 -15.18 8.42
N ARG A 38 -5.24 -15.28 9.70
CA ARG A 38 -3.86 -15.42 10.18
C ARG A 38 -3.70 -16.76 10.85
N ASN A 39 -2.76 -17.57 10.40
CA ASN A 39 -2.43 -18.85 11.00
C ASN A 39 -1.28 -18.72 11.99
N PHE A 40 -1.32 -19.54 13.02
CA PHE A 40 -0.34 -19.55 14.11
C PHE A 40 0.21 -20.96 14.34
N LYS A 41 1.38 -21.02 14.97
CA LYS A 41 1.90 -22.22 15.62
C LYS A 41 2.33 -21.85 17.05
N PRO A 42 2.14 -22.73 18.05
CA PRO A 42 2.40 -22.39 19.47
C PRO A 42 3.86 -22.03 19.78
N ASP A 43 4.80 -22.52 18.99
CA ASP A 43 6.23 -22.19 19.11
C ASP A 43 6.58 -20.81 18.52
N ARG A 44 5.65 -20.17 17.80
CA ARG A 44 5.83 -18.84 17.19
C ARG A 44 5.15 -17.72 17.95
N SER A 45 4.03 -17.98 18.63
CA SER A 45 3.34 -17.00 19.45
C SER A 45 2.94 -17.59 20.81
N PRO A 46 3.28 -16.92 21.94
CA PRO A 46 3.05 -17.45 23.28
C PRO A 46 1.55 -17.45 23.68
N ASP A 47 0.71 -16.74 22.94
CA ASP A 47 -0.73 -16.63 23.21
C ASP A 47 -1.56 -17.75 22.53
N PHE A 48 -0.91 -18.67 21.80
CA PHE A 48 -1.56 -19.77 21.10
C PHE A 48 -1.04 -21.12 21.59
N GLY A 49 -1.86 -22.15 21.47
CA GLY A 49 -1.55 -23.47 22.02
C GLY A 49 -1.62 -23.52 23.54
N ILE A 50 -2.42 -22.65 24.15
CA ILE A 50 -2.66 -22.63 25.58
C ILE A 50 -3.88 -23.48 25.94
N PRO A 51 -3.89 -24.21 27.05
CA PRO A 51 -5.09 -24.90 27.52
C PRO A 51 -6.06 -23.84 28.07
N LEU A 52 -7.26 -23.78 27.53
CA LEU A 52 -8.25 -22.80 27.94
C LEU A 52 -9.38 -23.40 28.78
N ASN A 53 -9.37 -24.65 29.25
CA ASN A 53 -10.42 -25.38 30.03
C ASN A 53 -11.05 -24.71 31.29
N MET A 54 -11.40 -23.44 31.23
CA MET A 54 -11.72 -22.55 32.34
C MET A 54 -13.21 -22.44 32.60
N GLY A 55 -14.01 -23.01 31.71
CA GLY A 55 -15.44 -23.15 31.90
C GLY A 55 -16.23 -21.85 31.81
N GLY A 56 -15.76 -20.87 31.03
CA GLY A 56 -16.51 -19.65 30.82
C GLY A 56 -15.80 -18.59 30.00
N VAL A 57 -16.63 -17.65 29.53
CA VAL A 57 -16.21 -16.47 28.79
C VAL A 57 -15.43 -15.51 29.70
N VAL A 58 -14.31 -15.01 29.18
CA VAL A 58 -13.44 -14.02 29.82
C VAL A 58 -13.43 -12.75 28.97
N PRO A 59 -14.35 -11.79 29.22
CA PRO A 59 -14.39 -10.53 28.51
C PRO A 59 -13.28 -9.58 29.00
N GLY A 60 -13.04 -8.52 28.24
CA GLY A 60 -12.17 -7.40 28.59
C GLY A 60 -10.76 -7.51 28.04
N ILE A 61 -10.43 -8.52 27.23
CA ILE A 61 -9.14 -8.63 26.52
C ILE A 61 -8.99 -7.49 25.50
N MET A 62 -10.10 -7.12 24.86
CA MET A 62 -10.16 -6.11 23.82
C MET A 62 -10.45 -4.73 24.39
N ALA A 63 -9.87 -3.70 23.78
CA ALA A 63 -10.29 -2.31 23.98
C ALA A 63 -11.73 -2.10 23.50
N PRO A 64 -12.48 -1.13 24.06
CA PRO A 64 -13.86 -0.87 23.68
C PRO A 64 -14.01 -0.31 22.25
N THR A 65 -12.92 0.11 21.62
CA THR A 65 -12.90 0.65 20.27
C THR A 65 -11.77 0.07 19.44
N LEU A 66 -11.98 -0.05 18.13
CA LEU A 66 -10.91 -0.43 17.20
C LEU A 66 -9.90 0.69 17.05
N GLY A 67 -8.66 0.31 16.73
CA GLY A 67 -7.59 1.23 16.34
C GLY A 67 -7.83 1.89 14.98
N GLU A 68 -6.94 2.81 14.61
CA GLU A 68 -7.02 3.52 13.31
C GLU A 68 -6.97 2.56 12.11
N ASN A 69 -6.24 1.45 12.25
CA ASN A 69 -6.15 0.36 11.28
C ASN A 69 -7.37 -0.57 11.24
N LYS A 70 -8.47 -0.24 11.95
CA LYS A 70 -9.67 -1.09 12.04
C LYS A 70 -9.33 -2.49 12.56
N ARG A 71 -8.47 -2.58 13.57
CA ARG A 71 -8.19 -3.83 14.29
C ARG A 71 -8.43 -3.68 15.79
N PRO A 72 -8.71 -4.79 16.49
CA PRO A 72 -8.83 -4.78 17.93
C PRO A 72 -7.53 -4.30 18.55
N GLN A 73 -7.64 -3.50 19.61
CA GLN A 73 -6.49 -3.08 20.42
C GLN A 73 -6.51 -3.84 21.74
N TYR A 74 -5.33 -4.13 22.28
CA TYR A 74 -5.23 -4.78 23.58
C TYR A 74 -5.67 -3.84 24.70
N CYS A 75 -6.43 -4.34 25.67
CA CYS A 75 -6.93 -3.54 26.80
C CYS A 75 -5.83 -3.02 27.74
N CYS A 76 -4.72 -3.74 27.82
CA CYS A 76 -3.96 -3.83 29.06
C CYS A 76 -2.46 -3.48 28.93
N GLY A 77 -2.05 -3.00 27.75
CA GLY A 77 -0.68 -2.55 27.46
C GLY A 77 0.35 -3.64 27.72
N GLU A 78 1.42 -3.33 28.46
CA GLU A 78 2.48 -4.29 28.79
C GLU A 78 2.08 -5.37 29.81
N ASN A 79 0.91 -5.25 30.45
CA ASN A 79 0.50 -6.20 31.49
C ASN A 79 -0.17 -7.44 30.88
N PRO A 80 0.11 -8.64 31.42
CA PRO A 80 -0.59 -9.85 30.99
C PRO A 80 -2.06 -9.80 31.37
N PHE A 81 -2.91 -10.38 30.52
CA PHE A 81 -4.31 -10.63 30.83
C PHE A 81 -4.42 -12.00 31.47
N LEU A 82 -4.84 -12.03 32.73
CA LEU A 82 -5.03 -13.26 33.47
C LEU A 82 -6.51 -13.62 33.50
N ALA A 83 -6.78 -14.89 33.29
CA ALA A 83 -8.08 -15.44 33.54
C ALA A 83 -8.34 -15.65 35.05
N PRO A 84 -9.59 -15.90 35.47
CA PRO A 84 -9.93 -16.05 36.90
C PRO A 84 -9.13 -17.08 37.69
N ASP A 85 -8.60 -18.13 37.06
CA ASP A 85 -7.78 -19.17 37.70
C ASP A 85 -6.27 -18.84 37.72
N GLY A 86 -5.88 -17.69 37.16
CA GLY A 86 -4.49 -17.24 37.04
C GLY A 86 -3.79 -17.65 35.74
N THR A 87 -4.46 -18.36 34.83
CA THR A 87 -3.92 -18.68 33.50
C THR A 87 -3.67 -17.40 32.70
N VAL A 88 -2.51 -17.29 32.06
CA VAL A 88 -2.18 -16.17 31.16
C VAL A 88 -2.90 -16.38 29.84
N LEU A 89 -3.86 -15.52 29.51
CA LEU A 89 -4.57 -15.56 28.22
C LEU A 89 -3.84 -14.77 27.14
N VAL A 90 -3.23 -13.67 27.53
CA VAL A 90 -2.46 -12.76 26.67
C VAL A 90 -1.25 -12.31 27.46
N HIS A 91 -0.05 -12.42 26.89
CA HIS A 91 1.18 -12.09 27.60
C HIS A 91 1.40 -10.57 27.71
N ASN A 92 1.18 -9.82 26.63
CA ASN A 92 1.28 -8.36 26.58
C ASN A 92 0.72 -7.81 25.25
N GLU A 93 0.81 -6.49 25.06
CA GLU A 93 0.43 -5.80 23.82
C GLU A 93 1.21 -6.30 22.59
N GLU A 94 2.51 -6.59 22.72
CA GLU A 94 3.31 -7.09 21.59
C GLU A 94 2.80 -8.44 21.08
N SER A 95 2.54 -9.40 21.97
CA SER A 95 2.03 -10.72 21.61
C SER A 95 0.59 -10.66 21.11
N PHE A 96 -0.23 -9.77 21.67
CA PHE A 96 -1.59 -9.53 21.20
C PHE A 96 -1.62 -8.94 19.79
N ASN A 97 -0.79 -7.94 19.50
CA ASN A 97 -0.77 -7.31 18.18
C ASN A 97 -0.45 -8.34 17.08
N GLN A 98 0.35 -9.37 17.38
CA GLN A 98 0.62 -10.47 16.44
C GLN A 98 -0.64 -11.25 16.04
N TRP A 99 -1.76 -11.14 16.76
CA TRP A 99 -3.02 -11.83 16.40
C TRP A 99 -3.61 -11.28 15.10
N PHE A 100 -3.42 -9.97 14.87
CA PHE A 100 -4.04 -9.21 13.78
C PHE A 100 -3.01 -8.41 12.96
N ASP A 101 -1.75 -8.37 13.36
CA ASP A 101 -0.65 -7.75 12.61
C ASP A 101 0.40 -8.78 12.25
N SER A 102 0.68 -8.93 10.95
CA SER A 102 1.73 -9.82 10.45
C SER A 102 3.08 -9.13 10.50
N ASP A 103 4.10 -9.83 11.00
CA ASP A 103 5.44 -9.29 11.16
C ASP A 103 6.46 -9.93 10.19
N ALA A 104 7.63 -9.30 10.10
CA ALA A 104 8.73 -9.83 9.31
C ALA A 104 9.38 -11.10 9.91
N LYS A 105 9.04 -11.44 11.17
CA LYS A 105 9.55 -12.63 11.86
C LYS A 105 8.71 -13.87 11.56
N CYS A 106 7.61 -13.72 10.80
CA CYS A 106 6.69 -14.80 10.51
C CYS A 106 6.08 -15.39 11.78
N THR A 107 5.64 -14.54 12.71
CA THR A 107 4.94 -14.99 13.92
C THR A 107 3.56 -15.57 13.58
N ASN A 108 2.92 -15.00 12.56
CA ASN A 108 1.75 -15.56 11.92
C ASN A 108 1.94 -15.66 10.40
N TYR A 109 1.09 -16.45 9.75
CA TYR A 109 1.01 -16.53 8.30
C TYR A 109 -0.32 -15.93 7.83
N LEU A 110 -0.27 -14.87 7.04
CA LEU A 110 -1.42 -14.17 6.49
C LEU A 110 -1.98 -14.88 5.25
N LEU A 111 -3.29 -15.07 5.21
CA LEU A 111 -4.02 -15.65 4.09
C LEU A 111 -5.29 -14.84 3.84
N THR A 112 -5.74 -14.85 2.60
CA THR A 112 -7.13 -14.48 2.26
C THR A 112 -7.87 -15.71 1.81
N PHE A 113 -9.12 -15.85 2.24
CA PHE A 113 -9.98 -16.95 1.83
C PHE A 113 -11.25 -16.41 1.19
N PRO A 114 -11.66 -16.91 0.00
CA PRO A 114 -12.92 -16.51 -0.60
C PRO A 114 -14.10 -16.98 0.24
N LEU A 115 -14.92 -16.01 0.59
CA LEU A 115 -16.21 -16.15 1.23
C LEU A 115 -17.30 -15.86 0.19
N THR A 116 -18.00 -16.93 -0.19
CA THR A 116 -19.25 -16.81 -0.94
C THR A 116 -20.38 -16.63 0.06
N LEU A 117 -21.08 -15.50 0.00
CA LEU A 117 -22.35 -15.36 0.71
C LEU A 117 -23.42 -16.05 -0.13
N ASP A 118 -23.97 -17.16 0.38
CA ASP A 118 -25.08 -17.81 -0.32
C ASP A 118 -26.29 -16.86 -0.35
N ALA A 119 -26.76 -16.53 -1.56
CA ALA A 119 -27.87 -15.62 -1.80
C ALA A 119 -29.24 -16.23 -1.47
N TRP A 120 -29.32 -17.52 -1.16
CA TRP A 120 -30.59 -18.24 -1.05
C TRP A 120 -31.11 -18.40 0.39
N ASP A 121 -30.24 -18.28 1.39
CA ASP A 121 -30.61 -18.38 2.80
C ASP A 121 -30.34 -17.07 3.55
N ASP A 122 -31.13 -16.78 4.59
CA ASP A 122 -30.84 -15.74 5.60
C ASP A 122 -29.61 -16.12 6.45
N GLU A 123 -29.01 -17.29 6.18
CA GLU A 123 -27.88 -17.88 6.87
C GLU A 123 -26.68 -17.98 5.93
N VAL A 124 -25.60 -17.29 6.29
CA VAL A 124 -24.29 -17.41 5.65
C VAL A 124 -23.40 -18.17 6.60
N GLN A 125 -23.14 -19.43 6.28
CA GLN A 125 -22.26 -20.23 7.09
C GLN A 125 -20.87 -20.31 6.47
N ILE A 126 -19.84 -19.80 7.16
CA ILE A 126 -18.45 -19.94 6.70
C ILE A 126 -17.94 -21.31 7.14
N GLY A 127 -17.94 -22.28 6.21
CA GLY A 127 -17.41 -23.61 6.46
C GLY A 127 -18.44 -24.65 6.91
N ASP A 128 -19.65 -24.64 6.35
CA ASP A 128 -20.75 -25.58 6.69
C ASP A 128 -20.54 -27.06 6.28
N ALA A 129 -19.33 -27.46 5.87
CA ALA A 129 -19.13 -28.79 5.32
C ALA A 129 -17.80 -29.40 5.74
N GLY A 130 -17.74 -29.86 7.00
CA GLY A 130 -16.66 -30.71 7.50
C GLY A 130 -15.52 -29.93 8.16
N PRO A 131 -14.40 -30.62 8.48
CA PRO A 131 -13.30 -29.99 9.19
C PRO A 131 -12.89 -28.75 8.44
N PHE A 132 -12.77 -27.62 9.14
CA PHE A 132 -12.30 -26.39 8.57
C PHE A 132 -10.81 -26.54 8.23
N ALA A 133 -10.57 -27.22 7.13
CA ALA A 133 -9.29 -27.50 6.52
C ALA A 133 -9.05 -26.71 5.23
N PRO A 134 -9.62 -25.50 4.98
CA PRO A 134 -9.24 -24.76 3.78
C PRO A 134 -7.77 -24.36 3.81
N THR A 135 -7.14 -24.37 5.00
CA THR A 135 -5.74 -24.06 5.16
C THR A 135 -4.82 -25.28 5.27
N ALA A 136 -5.35 -26.51 5.16
CA ALA A 136 -4.51 -27.69 5.23
C ALA A 136 -3.50 -27.71 4.07
N GLY A 137 -2.22 -27.85 4.38
CA GLY A 137 -1.15 -27.85 3.38
C GLY A 137 -0.77 -26.48 2.82
N ILE A 138 -1.35 -25.38 3.30
CA ILE A 138 -0.95 -24.00 2.98
C ILE A 138 -0.51 -23.25 4.25
N GLY A 139 0.12 -22.09 4.09
CA GLY A 139 0.70 -21.35 5.21
C GLY A 139 1.70 -22.20 5.97
N PHE A 140 1.65 -22.19 7.31
CA PHE A 140 2.49 -23.07 8.15
C PHE A 140 2.25 -24.57 7.94
N GLY A 141 1.14 -24.96 7.31
CA GLY A 141 0.87 -26.34 6.95
C GLY A 141 1.59 -26.80 5.69
N ASN A 142 2.21 -25.89 4.92
CA ASN A 142 2.96 -26.24 3.71
C ASN A 142 4.34 -26.83 4.07
N PRO A 143 4.59 -28.13 3.83
CA PRO A 143 5.85 -28.78 4.19
C PRO A 143 7.04 -28.35 3.34
N VAL A 144 6.81 -27.69 2.20
CA VAL A 144 7.88 -27.15 1.34
C VAL A 144 8.40 -25.84 1.93
N ASP A 145 7.50 -24.96 2.32
CA ASP A 145 7.84 -23.64 2.85
C ASP A 145 8.23 -23.71 4.34
N PHE A 146 7.61 -24.63 5.10
CA PHE A 146 7.83 -24.84 6.53
C PHE A 146 8.08 -26.33 6.84
N PRO A 147 9.27 -26.86 6.48
CA PRO A 147 9.59 -28.27 6.69
C PRO A 147 9.58 -28.67 8.17
N GLU A 148 9.78 -27.74 9.10
CA GLU A 148 9.66 -27.98 10.54
C GLU A 148 8.24 -28.42 10.96
N TYR A 149 7.21 -28.02 10.21
CA TYR A 149 5.81 -28.37 10.46
C TYR A 149 5.28 -29.45 9.53
N ALA A 150 6.14 -30.14 8.76
CA ALA A 150 5.71 -31.14 7.79
C ALA A 150 4.90 -32.32 8.38
N ARG A 151 4.96 -32.54 9.70
CA ARG A 151 4.17 -33.56 10.42
C ARG A 151 2.83 -33.06 10.95
N ASP A 152 2.61 -31.75 10.89
CA ASP A 152 1.40 -31.07 11.32
C ASP A 152 0.92 -30.13 10.20
N PRO A 153 0.37 -30.69 9.11
CA PRO A 153 -0.08 -29.93 7.95
C PRO A 153 -1.35 -29.11 8.23
N PHE A 154 -1.90 -29.20 9.44
CA PHE A 154 -3.10 -28.48 9.85
C PHE A 154 -2.73 -27.15 10.50
N ASN A 155 -3.51 -26.11 10.20
CA ASN A 155 -3.38 -24.81 10.87
C ASN A 155 -4.53 -24.66 11.86
N GLN A 156 -4.50 -25.48 12.91
CA GLN A 156 -5.53 -25.51 13.95
C GLN A 156 -5.60 -24.23 14.80
N TYR A 157 -4.59 -23.36 14.70
CA TYR A 157 -4.57 -22.07 15.39
C TYR A 157 -4.69 -20.95 14.37
N TYR A 158 -5.69 -20.10 14.57
CA TYR A 158 -5.96 -19.01 13.63
C TYR A 158 -6.68 -17.86 14.28
N CYS A 159 -6.63 -16.70 13.61
CA CYS A 159 -7.55 -15.59 13.81
C CYS A 159 -8.16 -15.18 12.47
N PHE A 160 -9.42 -14.78 12.47
CA PHE A 160 -10.15 -14.23 11.33
C PHE A 160 -10.47 -12.77 11.52
N GLU A 161 -10.48 -12.04 10.41
CA GLU A 161 -11.03 -10.69 10.32
C GLU A 161 -12.06 -10.68 9.18
N LEU A 162 -13.28 -10.27 9.52
CA LEU A 162 -14.37 -10.07 8.58
C LEU A 162 -14.90 -8.65 8.77
N HIS A 163 -14.83 -7.86 7.71
CA HIS A 163 -15.36 -6.50 7.70
C HIS A 163 -16.56 -6.44 6.76
N LEU A 164 -17.63 -5.82 7.21
CA LEU A 164 -18.90 -5.73 6.51
C LEU A 164 -19.50 -4.34 6.72
N SER A 165 -20.55 -4.04 5.98
CA SER A 165 -21.39 -2.88 6.15
C SER A 165 -22.84 -3.28 6.23
N THR A 166 -23.63 -2.53 6.97
CA THR A 166 -25.07 -2.70 7.01
C THR A 166 -25.80 -1.38 6.90
N VAL A 167 -27.01 -1.41 6.37
CA VAL A 167 -27.98 -0.32 6.43
C VAL A 167 -29.25 -0.90 7.02
N ALA A 168 -29.79 -0.23 8.03
CA ALA A 168 -31.03 -0.65 8.65
C ALA A 168 -32.17 -0.49 7.64
N THR A 169 -32.94 -1.55 7.41
CA THR A 169 -34.14 -1.50 6.58
C THR A 169 -35.41 -1.68 7.39
N ASP A 170 -35.36 -2.50 8.44
CA ASP A 170 -36.47 -2.72 9.36
C ASP A 170 -35.91 -3.06 10.76
N PRO A 171 -36.07 -2.19 11.77
CA PRO A 171 -35.42 -2.38 13.07
C PRO A 171 -36.07 -3.51 13.90
N ASP A 172 -37.23 -4.01 13.47
CA ASP A 172 -37.95 -5.09 14.15
C ASP A 172 -37.71 -6.46 13.52
N ILE A 173 -37.09 -6.51 12.33
CA ILE A 173 -36.79 -7.76 11.60
C ILE A 173 -35.29 -7.93 11.34
N ASP A 174 -34.52 -6.84 11.28
CA ASP A 174 -33.08 -6.89 11.05
C ASP A 174 -32.39 -7.49 12.28
N VAL A 175 -31.98 -8.76 12.14
CA VAL A 175 -31.31 -9.56 13.16
C VAL A 175 -29.94 -9.99 12.65
N PHE A 176 -28.94 -9.94 13.54
CA PHE A 176 -27.60 -10.47 13.31
C PHE A 176 -27.29 -11.57 14.31
N ARG A 177 -26.91 -12.73 13.80
CA ARG A 177 -26.44 -13.84 14.60
C ARG A 177 -25.03 -14.21 14.16
N PHE A 178 -24.09 -14.00 15.06
CA PHE A 178 -22.71 -14.41 14.88
C PHE A 178 -22.45 -15.62 15.79
N SER A 179 -21.72 -16.61 15.29
CA SER A 179 -21.20 -17.67 16.14
C SER A 179 -19.84 -18.14 15.65
N ALA A 180 -18.93 -18.44 16.55
CA ALA A 180 -17.62 -19.01 16.25
C ALA A 180 -17.35 -20.17 17.20
N TYR A 181 -16.57 -21.17 16.78
CA TYR A 181 -16.25 -22.32 17.64
C TYR A 181 -15.39 -21.99 18.87
N SER A 182 -14.86 -20.78 18.95
CA SER A 182 -13.93 -20.34 20.00
C SER A 182 -14.32 -18.94 20.46
N GLU A 183 -13.40 -17.98 20.37
CA GLU A 183 -13.58 -16.62 20.85
C GLU A 183 -14.27 -15.78 19.78
N LEU A 184 -15.03 -14.77 20.17
CA LEU A 184 -15.75 -13.90 19.23
C LEU A 184 -15.83 -12.48 19.78
N TRP A 185 -15.46 -11.53 18.92
CA TRP A 185 -15.59 -10.10 19.16
C TRP A 185 -16.32 -9.46 17.99
N VAL A 186 -17.33 -8.66 18.32
CA VAL A 186 -18.14 -7.97 17.31
C VAL A 186 -18.14 -6.48 17.62
N TYR A 187 -17.78 -5.69 16.62
CA TYR A 187 -17.81 -4.24 16.66
C TYR A 187 -18.87 -3.72 15.70
N PHE A 188 -19.65 -2.76 16.16
CA PHE A 188 -20.50 -1.93 15.31
C PHE A 188 -20.04 -0.50 15.41
N ASN A 189 -19.80 0.13 14.26
CA ASN A 189 -19.35 1.52 14.21
C ASN A 189 -18.15 1.78 15.14
N ASN A 190 -17.11 0.97 14.98
CA ASN A 190 -15.87 1.05 15.76
C ASN A 190 -16.01 0.80 17.27
N SER A 191 -17.17 0.34 17.76
CA SER A 191 -17.44 0.13 19.19
C SER A 191 -17.73 -1.33 19.47
N LEU A 192 -17.09 -1.89 20.49
CA LEU A 192 -17.24 -3.28 20.90
C LEU A 192 -18.63 -3.51 21.49
N VAL A 193 -19.42 -4.40 20.88
CA VAL A 193 -20.80 -4.70 21.32
C VAL A 193 -20.95 -6.11 21.86
N PHE A 194 -20.00 -7.00 21.56
CA PHE A 194 -19.91 -8.33 22.14
C PHE A 194 -18.46 -8.73 22.29
N ASP A 195 -18.13 -9.22 23.48
CA ASP A 195 -16.79 -9.59 23.89
C ASP A 195 -16.82 -10.96 24.53
N SER A 196 -16.34 -11.95 23.78
CA SER A 196 -16.26 -13.32 24.23
C SER A 196 -14.86 -13.89 24.02
N GLY A 197 -13.91 -13.48 24.86
CA GLY A 197 -12.60 -14.14 24.99
C GLY A 197 -12.62 -15.39 25.87
N GLY A 198 -11.54 -16.17 25.85
CA GLY A 198 -11.37 -17.40 26.64
C GLY A 198 -12.05 -18.66 26.05
N ASP A 199 -12.12 -19.73 26.84
CA ASP A 199 -12.77 -20.99 26.43
C ASP A 199 -14.28 -20.97 26.64
N THR A 200 -14.96 -21.43 25.59
CA THR A 200 -16.41 -21.58 25.54
C THR A 200 -16.85 -23.02 25.85
N GLN A 201 -16.02 -23.83 26.53
CA GLN A 201 -16.22 -25.26 26.79
C GLN A 201 -16.47 -26.07 25.51
N GLY A 202 -15.83 -25.68 24.41
CA GLY A 202 -16.05 -26.28 23.09
C GLY A 202 -17.44 -26.06 22.47
N PHE A 203 -18.29 -25.21 23.07
CA PHE A 203 -19.61 -24.85 22.49
C PHE A 203 -19.54 -23.66 21.53
N GLY A 204 -18.41 -22.94 21.50
CA GLY A 204 -18.27 -21.73 20.72
C GLY A 204 -18.97 -20.52 21.34
N ALA A 205 -18.53 -19.34 20.94
CA ALA A 205 -19.20 -18.09 21.26
C ALA A 205 -20.34 -17.87 20.27
N SER A 206 -21.52 -17.48 20.73
CA SER A 206 -22.63 -17.06 19.86
C SER A 206 -23.37 -15.89 20.47
N VAL A 207 -23.73 -14.94 19.61
CA VAL A 207 -24.51 -13.77 19.97
C VAL A 207 -25.60 -13.53 18.95
N ASN A 208 -26.74 -13.07 19.43
CA ASN A 208 -27.86 -12.64 18.61
C ASN A 208 -28.18 -11.18 18.96
N PHE A 209 -28.14 -10.30 17.97
CA PHE A 209 -28.48 -8.89 18.10
C PHE A 209 -29.74 -8.59 17.30
N GLU A 210 -30.71 -7.97 17.95
CA GLU A 210 -31.73 -7.20 17.24
C GLU A 210 -31.13 -5.83 16.91
N TYR A 211 -31.33 -5.31 15.71
CA TYR A 211 -30.74 -4.03 15.30
C TYR A 211 -30.97 -2.91 16.34
N LYS A 212 -32.19 -2.82 16.87
CA LYS A 212 -32.59 -1.82 17.89
C LYS A 212 -31.92 -1.96 19.25
N SER A 213 -31.30 -3.11 19.56
CA SER A 213 -30.61 -3.32 20.84
C SER A 213 -29.15 -2.87 20.81
N ILE A 214 -28.63 -2.51 19.64
CA ILE A 214 -27.24 -2.08 19.46
C ILE A 214 -27.13 -0.58 19.77
N PRO A 215 -26.45 -0.16 20.85
CA PRO A 215 -26.50 1.23 21.34
C PRO A 215 -25.92 2.28 20.37
N THR A 216 -25.08 1.85 19.43
CA THR A 216 -24.36 2.73 18.50
C THR A 216 -25.10 2.98 17.18
N LEU A 217 -26.26 2.36 17.00
CA LEU A 217 -27.01 2.40 15.76
C LEU A 217 -28.26 3.27 15.89
N ASN A 218 -28.46 4.15 14.91
CA ASN A 218 -29.68 4.95 14.77
C ASN A 218 -30.47 4.42 13.58
N PHE A 219 -31.76 4.21 13.78
CA PHE A 219 -32.65 3.80 12.71
C PHE A 219 -33.14 5.02 11.93
N ASP A 220 -32.39 5.40 10.89
CA ASP A 220 -32.80 6.45 9.93
C ASP A 220 -33.04 5.91 8.51
N GLY A 221 -32.77 4.62 8.28
CA GLY A 221 -32.95 3.95 6.99
C GLY A 221 -31.90 4.31 5.92
N THR A 222 -30.88 5.09 6.28
CA THR A 222 -29.93 5.69 5.32
C THR A 222 -28.47 5.60 5.77
N THR A 223 -28.21 5.57 7.07
CA THR A 223 -26.86 5.52 7.61
C THR A 223 -26.28 4.13 7.44
N VAL A 224 -25.11 4.09 6.78
CA VAL A 224 -24.30 2.88 6.64
C VAL A 224 -23.42 2.72 7.86
N TYR A 225 -23.48 1.54 8.48
CA TYR A 225 -22.70 1.21 9.66
C TYR A 225 -21.68 0.12 9.34
N PRO A 226 -20.39 0.32 9.66
CA PRO A 226 -19.41 -0.75 9.54
C PRO A 226 -19.62 -1.77 10.65
N ILE A 227 -19.45 -3.03 10.30
CA ILE A 227 -19.44 -4.17 11.21
C ILE A 227 -18.09 -4.85 11.05
N ASP A 228 -17.39 -5.05 12.17
CA ASP A 228 -16.11 -5.74 12.18
C ASP A 228 -16.20 -6.93 13.13
N VAL A 229 -15.89 -8.12 12.62
CA VAL A 229 -16.00 -9.39 13.35
C VAL A 229 -14.64 -10.04 13.40
N TYR A 230 -14.23 -10.40 14.61
CA TYR A 230 -12.96 -11.09 14.87
C TYR A 230 -13.24 -12.36 15.67
N THR A 231 -12.56 -13.44 15.31
CA THR A 231 -12.59 -14.70 16.04
C THR A 231 -11.20 -15.30 16.04
N CYS A 232 -10.82 -15.92 17.15
CA CYS A 232 -9.56 -16.64 17.26
C CYS A 232 -9.77 -18.03 17.85
N LEU A 233 -9.10 -19.01 17.26
CA LEU A 233 -8.95 -20.36 17.78
C LEU A 233 -7.53 -20.51 18.33
N ARG A 234 -7.38 -20.43 19.66
CA ARG A 234 -6.07 -20.42 20.33
C ARG A 234 -5.83 -21.62 21.26
N SER A 235 -6.91 -22.29 21.66
CA SER A 235 -6.85 -23.37 22.66
C SER A 235 -6.36 -24.70 22.09
N THR A 236 -5.60 -25.47 22.89
CA THR A 236 -5.33 -26.90 22.61
C THR A 236 -6.54 -27.80 22.81
N ASP A 237 -7.55 -27.34 23.54
CA ASP A 237 -8.69 -28.15 23.97
C ASP A 237 -9.81 -28.23 22.92
N ASN A 238 -9.75 -27.37 21.91
CA ASN A 238 -10.76 -27.30 20.86
C ASN A 238 -10.48 -28.33 19.75
N PHE A 239 -11.57 -28.93 19.24
CA PHE A 239 -11.48 -29.85 18.13
C PHE A 239 -11.18 -29.08 16.83
N PRO A 240 -10.24 -29.57 15.99
CA PRO A 240 -9.88 -28.93 14.71
C PRO A 240 -11.02 -28.94 13.68
N ASP A 241 -12.11 -29.64 13.96
CA ASP A 241 -13.20 -29.89 13.02
C ASP A 241 -14.31 -28.82 13.05
N GLY A 242 -14.20 -27.80 13.92
CA GLY A 242 -15.20 -26.75 14.05
C GLY A 242 -15.15 -25.71 12.92
N SER A 243 -16.32 -25.27 12.44
CA SER A 243 -16.40 -24.07 11.59
C SER A 243 -15.92 -22.84 12.38
N PRO A 244 -15.07 -21.99 11.79
CA PRO A 244 -14.49 -20.84 12.47
C PRO A 244 -15.50 -19.74 12.73
N LEU A 245 -16.53 -19.61 11.87
CA LEU A 245 -17.50 -18.52 11.91
C LEU A 245 -18.77 -18.91 11.15
N ASN A 246 -19.92 -18.85 11.82
CA ASN A 246 -21.23 -18.85 11.19
C ASN A 246 -21.85 -17.45 11.35
N LEU A 247 -22.42 -16.94 10.28
CA LEU A 247 -23.03 -15.62 10.18
C LEU A 247 -24.45 -15.76 9.64
N LEU A 248 -25.45 -15.68 10.51
CA LEU A 248 -26.84 -15.61 10.06
C LEU A 248 -27.30 -14.17 10.16
N SER A 249 -27.82 -13.60 9.08
CA SER A 249 -28.36 -12.25 9.13
C SER A 249 -29.57 -12.08 8.23
N GLN A 250 -30.60 -11.49 8.82
CA GLN A 250 -31.80 -11.04 8.10
C GLN A 250 -31.68 -9.59 7.63
N ALA A 251 -30.66 -8.88 8.13
CA ALA A 251 -30.34 -7.52 7.75
C ALA A 251 -29.60 -7.47 6.41
N ASN A 252 -29.55 -6.28 5.81
CA ASN A 252 -28.73 -6.04 4.64
C ASN A 252 -27.26 -6.00 5.03
N LEU A 253 -26.50 -7.03 4.64
CA LEU A 253 -25.05 -7.09 4.77
C LEU A 253 -24.40 -6.89 3.41
N PHE A 254 -23.54 -5.89 3.29
CA PHE A 254 -22.85 -5.58 2.05
C PHE A 254 -21.44 -5.05 2.25
N CYS A 255 -20.70 -4.94 1.14
CA CYS A 255 -19.41 -4.29 1.10
C CYS A 255 -19.58 -2.88 0.57
N SER A 256 -19.23 -1.88 1.37
CA SER A 256 -19.23 -0.49 0.89
C SER A 256 -18.21 -0.32 -0.23
N TRP A 257 -17.10 -1.06 -0.13
CA TRP A 257 -16.05 -1.16 -1.14
C TRP A 257 -15.27 -2.46 -0.94
N ILE A 258 -14.49 -2.85 -1.95
CA ILE A 258 -13.62 -4.03 -1.93
C ILE A 258 -12.20 -3.59 -2.28
N ASP A 259 -11.23 -4.03 -1.49
CA ASP A 259 -9.82 -3.69 -1.71
C ASP A 259 -9.21 -4.46 -2.91
N ALA A 260 -7.91 -4.26 -3.19
CA ALA A 260 -7.27 -4.94 -4.32
C ALA A 260 -7.17 -6.47 -4.16
N ASN A 261 -7.46 -6.98 -2.97
CA ASN A 261 -7.38 -8.39 -2.59
C ASN A 261 -8.73 -9.03 -2.46
N GLY A 262 -9.81 -8.35 -2.86
CA GLY A 262 -11.15 -8.88 -2.67
C GLY A 262 -11.66 -8.74 -1.23
N VAL A 263 -10.92 -8.14 -0.30
CA VAL A 263 -11.36 -8.00 1.09
C VAL A 263 -12.38 -6.86 1.19
N CYS A 264 -13.56 -7.21 1.70
CA CYS A 264 -14.63 -6.26 1.96
C CYS A 264 -14.18 -5.21 2.96
N ASN A 265 -14.36 -3.92 2.66
CA ASN A 265 -13.92 -2.81 3.51
C ASN A 265 -12.45 -2.93 4.03
N GLY A 266 -11.58 -3.64 3.32
CA GLY A 266 -10.26 -4.06 3.79
C GLY A 266 -9.16 -3.03 3.58
N ASP A 267 -8.20 -2.91 4.49
CA ASP A 267 -7.11 -1.92 4.46
C ASP A 267 -5.99 -2.22 3.43
N ASN A 268 -6.23 -3.08 2.44
CA ASN A 268 -5.29 -3.45 1.38
C ASN A 268 -4.02 -4.16 1.87
N ILE A 269 -4.10 -4.82 3.03
CA ILE A 269 -2.98 -5.49 3.70
C ILE A 269 -2.44 -6.72 2.98
N THR A 270 -3.27 -7.34 2.14
CA THR A 270 -2.89 -8.54 1.40
C THR A 270 -2.56 -8.24 -0.05
N ALA A 271 -2.33 -6.95 -0.38
CA ALA A 271 -2.07 -6.46 -1.74
C ALA A 271 -1.16 -7.47 -2.47
N PRO A 272 -1.51 -7.92 -3.69
CA PRO A 272 -0.74 -8.96 -4.35
C PRO A 272 0.71 -8.51 -4.39
N CYS A 273 1.61 -9.38 -3.90
CA CYS A 273 3.00 -9.03 -3.70
C CYS A 273 3.75 -9.07 -5.03
N ILE A 274 3.37 -8.16 -5.92
CA ILE A 274 3.91 -8.01 -7.27
C ILE A 274 5.13 -7.12 -7.15
N ASP A 275 6.30 -7.74 -7.33
CA ASP A 275 7.56 -7.02 -7.46
C ASP A 275 7.63 -6.34 -8.83
N ASP A 276 7.74 -5.01 -8.86
CA ASP A 276 8.02 -4.27 -10.09
C ASP A 276 9.55 -4.21 -10.28
N PRO A 277 10.12 -4.90 -11.28
CA PRO A 277 11.56 -4.92 -11.50
C PRO A 277 12.15 -3.54 -11.84
N LEU A 278 11.32 -2.58 -12.23
CA LEU A 278 11.73 -1.20 -12.52
C LEU A 278 11.75 -0.29 -11.29
N SER A 279 11.08 -0.69 -10.20
CA SER A 279 11.09 0.08 -8.95
C SER A 279 12.31 -0.23 -8.11
N CYS A 280 12.82 0.76 -7.37
CA CYS A 280 13.88 0.58 -6.39
C CYS A 280 13.39 0.11 -5.03
N VAL A 281 12.10 -0.20 -4.94
CA VAL A 281 11.52 -0.95 -3.84
C VAL A 281 11.27 -2.36 -4.32
N THR A 282 11.93 -3.33 -3.69
CA THR A 282 11.60 -4.74 -3.85
C THR A 282 10.44 -5.11 -2.94
N LYS A 283 9.48 -5.84 -3.49
CA LYS A 283 8.38 -6.44 -2.74
C LYS A 283 8.62 -7.94 -2.61
N THR A 284 8.75 -8.42 -1.39
CA THR A 284 8.99 -9.84 -1.10
C THR A 284 7.84 -10.43 -0.30
N PRO A 285 7.21 -11.52 -0.75
CA PRO A 285 6.21 -12.21 0.05
C PRO A 285 6.92 -12.93 1.20
N ILE A 286 6.60 -12.54 2.43
CA ILE A 286 7.09 -13.18 3.65
C ILE A 286 5.86 -13.52 4.48
N CYS A 287 5.59 -14.82 4.62
CA CYS A 287 4.51 -15.37 5.44
C CYS A 287 3.14 -14.79 5.11
N GLY A 288 2.87 -14.69 3.81
CA GLY A 288 1.62 -14.17 3.27
C GLY A 288 1.48 -12.65 3.30
N ASN A 289 2.41 -11.94 3.94
CA ASN A 289 2.50 -10.49 3.89
C ASN A 289 3.47 -10.04 2.79
N CYS A 290 3.29 -8.83 2.28
CA CYS A 290 4.18 -8.23 1.31
C CYS A 290 5.08 -7.19 1.95
N ILE A 291 6.36 -7.53 2.14
CA ILE A 291 7.31 -6.63 2.76
C ILE A 291 8.05 -5.85 1.68
N SER A 292 8.11 -4.53 1.86
CA SER A 292 8.83 -3.63 0.97
C SER A 292 10.22 -3.33 1.54
N GLY A 293 11.25 -3.40 0.70
CA GLY A 293 12.62 -3.07 1.06
C GLY A 293 13.39 -2.46 -0.10
N PRO A 294 14.57 -1.85 0.15
CA PRO A 294 15.39 -1.32 -0.93
C PRO A 294 15.87 -2.44 -1.86
N ARG A 295 15.71 -2.25 -3.16
CA ARG A 295 16.13 -3.24 -4.16
C ARG A 295 17.64 -3.44 -4.11
N GLN A 296 18.04 -4.68 -3.85
CA GLN A 296 19.43 -5.09 -3.91
C GLN A 296 19.80 -5.41 -5.36
N CYS A 297 20.71 -4.61 -5.93
CA CYS A 297 21.20 -4.83 -7.27
C CYS A 297 22.40 -5.77 -7.23
N ASN A 298 22.23 -6.95 -7.82
CA ASN A 298 23.33 -7.90 -7.99
C ASN A 298 24.23 -7.44 -9.13
N GLY A 299 25.53 -7.59 -8.93
CA GLY A 299 26.57 -7.24 -9.90
C GLY A 299 27.90 -7.16 -9.18
N ASP A 300 28.96 -7.66 -9.81
CA ASP A 300 30.30 -7.49 -9.26
C ASP A 300 30.73 -6.05 -9.54
N PRO A 301 30.90 -5.19 -8.52
CA PRO A 301 31.38 -3.84 -8.75
C PRO A 301 32.79 -3.90 -9.35
N THR A 302 33.05 -3.09 -10.36
CA THR A 302 34.41 -2.87 -10.86
C THR A 302 35.02 -1.65 -10.18
N MET A 303 36.26 -1.33 -10.52
CA MET A 303 36.88 -0.09 -10.07
C MET A 303 36.17 1.16 -10.62
N CYS A 304 35.32 0.98 -11.64
CA CYS A 304 34.65 2.06 -12.38
C CYS A 304 33.14 1.96 -12.46
N THR A 305 32.54 0.87 -11.99
CA THR A 305 31.11 0.69 -12.05
C THR A 305 30.61 0.10 -10.74
N THR A 306 29.41 0.52 -10.32
CA THR A 306 28.75 -0.03 -9.15
C THR A 306 27.30 -0.39 -9.49
N PRO A 307 26.77 -1.52 -9.00
CA PRO A 307 25.37 -1.84 -9.18
C PRO A 307 24.53 -0.84 -8.36
N LYS A 308 23.63 -0.12 -9.01
CA LYS A 308 22.72 0.83 -8.38
C LYS A 308 21.32 0.68 -8.98
N CYS A 309 20.31 0.83 -8.14
CA CYS A 309 18.94 0.93 -8.64
C CYS A 309 18.60 2.37 -9.03
N ILE A 310 17.97 2.54 -10.19
CA ILE A 310 17.42 3.82 -10.67
C ILE A 310 15.90 3.66 -10.82
N GLU A 311 15.12 4.51 -10.14
CA GLU A 311 13.65 4.39 -10.13
C GLU A 311 13.09 4.52 -11.55
N GLY A 312 12.20 3.59 -11.92
CA GLY A 312 11.62 3.49 -13.26
C GLY A 312 12.52 2.76 -14.28
N GLN A 313 13.76 2.42 -13.93
CA GLN A 313 14.68 1.67 -14.79
C GLN A 313 15.24 0.39 -14.14
N GLY A 314 15.02 0.19 -12.85
CA GLY A 314 15.48 -0.97 -12.11
C GLY A 314 16.99 -0.95 -11.82
N CYS A 315 17.57 -2.13 -11.66
CA CYS A 315 18.99 -2.29 -11.36
C CYS A 315 19.87 -2.12 -12.60
N GLN A 316 20.88 -1.26 -12.49
CA GLN A 316 21.85 -0.99 -13.54
C GLN A 316 23.27 -0.92 -12.98
N MET A 317 24.27 -1.23 -13.80
CA MET A 317 25.63 -0.84 -13.53
C MET A 317 25.76 0.65 -13.88
N VAL A 318 26.04 1.47 -12.88
CA VAL A 318 26.28 2.90 -13.10
C VAL A 318 27.77 3.16 -12.99
N ASP A 319 28.26 4.01 -13.88
CA ASP A 319 29.64 4.49 -13.82
C ASP A 319 29.86 5.26 -12.52
N ILE A 320 31.01 5.01 -11.89
CA ILE A 320 31.47 5.76 -10.74
C ILE A 320 31.79 7.17 -11.21
N ASP A 321 31.17 8.16 -10.58
CA ASP A 321 31.46 9.56 -10.82
C ASP A 321 32.85 9.89 -10.26
N CYS A 322 33.84 9.94 -11.15
CA CYS A 322 35.20 10.33 -10.81
C CYS A 322 35.41 11.85 -10.84
N SER A 323 34.37 12.67 -11.11
CA SER A 323 34.55 14.11 -11.20
C SER A 323 35.02 14.69 -9.85
N GLY A 324 36.26 15.18 -9.83
CA GLY A 324 36.80 15.95 -8.72
C GLY A 324 36.46 17.44 -8.86
N GLU A 325 36.59 18.19 -7.76
CA GLU A 325 36.40 19.65 -7.76
C GLU A 325 37.49 20.42 -8.54
N ASP A 326 38.62 19.77 -8.87
CA ASP A 326 39.74 20.40 -9.58
C ASP A 326 39.55 20.35 -11.10
N VAL A 327 39.18 21.50 -11.67
CA VAL A 327 39.00 21.72 -13.11
C VAL A 327 40.28 21.54 -13.94
N CYS A 328 41.45 21.47 -13.31
CA CYS A 328 42.73 21.21 -13.97
C CYS A 328 43.13 19.73 -14.00
N ILE A 329 42.28 18.86 -13.46
CA ILE A 329 42.48 17.42 -13.47
C ILE A 329 41.36 16.81 -14.30
N GLU A 330 41.72 16.19 -15.43
CA GLU A 330 40.79 15.33 -16.14
C GLU A 330 40.68 14.01 -15.37
N ASN A 331 39.56 13.83 -14.68
CA ASN A 331 39.31 12.61 -13.94
C ASN A 331 38.70 11.57 -14.87
N VAL A 332 39.41 10.46 -15.05
CA VAL A 332 38.96 9.32 -15.84
C VAL A 332 38.94 8.11 -14.93
N CYS A 333 37.96 7.23 -15.12
CA CYS A 333 38.00 5.96 -14.42
C CYS A 333 38.82 4.93 -15.20
N ASP A 334 39.84 4.38 -14.56
CA ASP A 334 40.67 3.29 -15.07
C ASP A 334 40.22 1.95 -14.46
N GLU A 335 39.98 0.94 -15.29
CA GLU A 335 39.45 -0.36 -14.85
C GLU A 335 40.38 -1.14 -13.89
N GLN A 336 41.67 -0.79 -13.80
CA GLN A 336 42.63 -1.40 -12.88
C GLN A 336 42.89 -0.55 -11.64
N LEU A 337 42.85 0.78 -11.79
CA LEU A 337 43.29 1.72 -10.76
C LEU A 337 42.14 2.53 -10.12
N GLY A 338 40.95 2.51 -10.71
CA GLY A 338 39.80 3.31 -10.30
C GLY A 338 39.90 4.75 -10.81
N CYS A 339 39.33 5.70 -10.08
CA CYS A 339 39.39 7.10 -10.46
C CYS A 339 40.84 7.60 -10.45
N ILE A 340 41.35 7.91 -11.64
CA ILE A 340 42.66 8.53 -11.84
C ILE A 340 42.48 9.97 -12.32
N GLY A 341 43.27 10.87 -11.74
CA GLY A 341 43.33 12.26 -12.16
C GLY A 341 44.53 12.47 -13.09
N ASN A 342 44.27 12.82 -14.34
CA ASN A 342 45.31 13.21 -15.27
C ASN A 342 45.45 14.74 -15.24
N PRO A 343 46.59 15.30 -14.78
CA PRO A 343 46.81 16.72 -14.82
C PRO A 343 46.78 17.18 -16.28
N ILE A 344 45.93 18.16 -16.58
CA ILE A 344 45.92 18.78 -17.89
C ILE A 344 47.24 19.58 -18.00
N PRO A 345 48.12 19.28 -18.99
CA PRO A 345 49.40 19.97 -19.09
C PRO A 345 49.24 21.49 -19.12
N ASN A 346 50.00 22.18 -18.28
CA ASN A 346 49.95 23.63 -18.07
C ASN A 346 48.67 24.18 -17.39
N CYS A 347 47.73 23.33 -16.97
CA CYS A 347 46.60 23.78 -16.15
C CYS A 347 47.05 23.93 -14.69
N TYR A 348 47.40 25.17 -14.31
CA TYR A 348 47.82 25.52 -12.97
C TYR A 348 47.11 26.81 -12.55
N CYS A 349 46.04 26.70 -11.75
CA CYS A 349 45.33 27.86 -11.21
C CYS A 349 46.07 28.35 -9.93
N ASN A 350 47.05 29.25 -10.06
CA ASN A 350 47.61 30.03 -8.95
C ASN A 350 47.31 31.51 -9.17
N SER A 351 46.17 31.96 -8.65
CA SER A 351 45.71 33.35 -8.46
C SER A 351 45.80 34.35 -9.64
N THR A 352 46.49 34.05 -10.74
CA THR A 352 46.83 35.00 -11.80
C THR A 352 47.04 34.38 -13.18
N THR A 353 47.25 33.06 -13.33
CA THR A 353 47.51 32.46 -14.65
C THR A 353 46.74 31.17 -14.85
N CYS A 354 46.04 31.08 -15.98
CA CYS A 354 45.33 29.92 -16.47
C CYS A 354 45.89 29.68 -17.88
N VAL A 355 46.65 28.61 -18.11
CA VAL A 355 47.26 28.37 -19.43
C VAL A 355 46.32 27.50 -20.25
N THR A 356 45.95 27.98 -21.44
CA THR A 356 45.24 27.22 -22.47
C THR A 356 46.21 26.92 -23.61
N THR A 357 46.00 25.82 -24.33
CA THR A 357 46.66 25.58 -25.62
C THR A 357 45.83 26.07 -26.80
N ASP A 358 44.57 26.44 -26.56
CA ASP A 358 43.67 27.03 -27.57
C ASP A 358 43.67 28.55 -27.39
N GLU A 359 44.45 29.24 -28.22
CA GLU A 359 44.61 30.70 -28.17
C GLU A 359 43.30 31.45 -28.50
N CYS A 360 42.28 30.77 -29.06
CA CYS A 360 40.96 31.32 -29.31
C CYS A 360 39.95 31.09 -28.18
N LEU A 361 40.30 30.23 -27.24
CA LEU A 361 39.57 29.99 -25.98
C LEU A 361 40.51 30.20 -24.79
N PRO A 362 40.98 31.45 -24.56
CA PRO A 362 41.78 31.79 -23.40
C PRO A 362 41.04 31.42 -22.12
N ARG A 363 41.75 30.69 -21.25
CA ARG A 363 41.27 30.41 -19.89
C ARG A 363 41.76 31.51 -18.97
N SER A 364 40.87 32.02 -18.12
CA SER A 364 41.17 33.04 -17.12
C SER A 364 40.75 32.54 -15.75
N CYS A 365 41.48 32.94 -14.71
CA CYS A 365 41.24 32.45 -13.37
C CYS A 365 40.25 33.38 -12.66
N ILE A 366 39.04 32.89 -12.40
CA ILE A 366 37.98 33.60 -11.69
C ILE A 366 37.60 32.75 -10.49
N ASP A 367 37.70 33.31 -9.27
CA ASP A 367 37.36 32.62 -8.02
C ASP A 367 38.06 31.25 -7.83
N ASN A 368 39.36 31.20 -8.16
CA ASN A 368 40.17 29.97 -8.12
C ASN A 368 39.74 28.88 -9.13
N GLN A 369 38.88 29.23 -10.09
CA GLN A 369 38.45 28.35 -11.18
C GLN A 369 38.99 28.86 -12.52
N CYS A 370 39.47 27.94 -13.35
CA CYS A 370 40.00 28.23 -14.67
C CYS A 370 38.84 28.24 -15.71
N ILE A 371 38.29 29.41 -16.03
CA ILE A 371 37.12 29.58 -16.92
C ILE A 371 37.56 29.95 -18.34
N ALA A 372 37.07 29.23 -19.37
CA ALA A 372 37.31 29.55 -20.77
C ALA A 372 36.37 30.68 -21.23
N ILE A 373 36.95 31.76 -21.77
CA ILE A 373 36.19 32.87 -22.38
C ILE A 373 36.60 32.92 -23.85
N PRO A 374 35.69 32.70 -24.80
CA PRO A 374 36.00 32.84 -26.23
C PRO A 374 36.54 34.23 -26.56
N VAL A 375 37.56 34.33 -27.41
CA VAL A 375 38.05 35.64 -27.90
C VAL A 375 36.95 36.31 -28.72
N ASP A 376 36.46 37.45 -28.21
CA ASP A 376 35.51 38.26 -28.96
C ASP A 376 36.26 39.13 -29.98
N CYS A 377 36.33 38.62 -31.22
CA CYS A 377 37.02 39.29 -32.31
C CYS A 377 36.33 40.56 -32.81
N SER A 378 35.08 40.80 -32.43
CA SER A 378 34.38 42.03 -32.81
C SER A 378 34.98 43.27 -32.15
N ILE A 379 35.61 43.09 -30.97
CA ILE A 379 36.29 44.16 -30.23
C ILE A 379 37.57 44.60 -30.96
N PHE A 380 38.31 43.63 -31.51
CA PHE A 380 39.59 43.88 -32.18
C PHE A 380 39.42 44.32 -33.63
N LEU A 381 38.32 43.93 -34.27
CA LEU A 381 38.01 44.25 -35.66
C LEU A 381 36.62 44.89 -35.77
N PRO A 382 36.43 46.13 -35.26
CA PRO A 382 35.11 46.76 -35.14
C PRO A 382 34.44 47.08 -36.49
N ASN A 383 35.21 47.09 -37.59
CA ASN A 383 34.70 47.32 -38.94
C ASN A 383 34.52 46.01 -39.73
N CYS A 384 34.62 44.86 -39.06
CA CYS A 384 34.40 43.56 -39.67
C CYS A 384 32.98 43.07 -39.38
N GLU A 385 32.21 42.76 -40.42
CA GLU A 385 30.83 42.26 -40.27
C GLU A 385 30.80 40.84 -39.70
N GLU A 386 31.77 40.00 -40.05
CA GLU A 386 31.95 38.65 -39.50
C GLU A 386 33.43 38.41 -39.14
N SER A 387 33.71 38.37 -37.84
CA SER A 387 35.04 38.10 -37.31
C SER A 387 35.04 36.82 -36.47
N PHE A 388 36.06 35.98 -36.63
CA PHE A 388 36.28 34.80 -35.80
C PHE A 388 37.76 34.66 -35.44
N CYS A 389 38.04 33.97 -34.34
CA CYS A 389 39.42 33.68 -33.96
C CYS A 389 39.89 32.39 -34.63
N ASN A 390 41.11 32.39 -35.16
CA ASN A 390 41.80 31.21 -35.66
C ASN A 390 43.27 31.26 -35.23
N ALA A 391 43.72 30.25 -34.49
CA ALA A 391 45.08 30.16 -33.96
C ALA A 391 45.55 31.46 -33.26
N GLY A 392 44.69 32.02 -32.39
CA GLY A 392 44.99 33.22 -31.59
C GLY A 392 44.82 34.54 -32.33
N GLU A 393 44.61 34.52 -33.64
CA GLU A 393 44.42 35.73 -34.44
C GLU A 393 42.96 35.92 -34.83
N CYS A 394 42.46 37.14 -34.66
CA CYS A 394 41.15 37.52 -35.17
C CYS A 394 41.23 37.73 -36.67
N ILE A 395 40.44 36.94 -37.41
CA ILE A 395 40.33 36.99 -38.86
C ILE A 395 39.00 37.61 -39.24
N CYS A 396 39.03 38.57 -40.17
CA CYS A 396 37.84 39.12 -40.80
C CYS A 396 37.55 38.39 -42.10
N THR A 397 36.38 37.76 -42.22
CA THR A 397 35.89 37.31 -43.52
C THR A 397 35.23 38.48 -44.23
N VAL A 398 36.03 39.19 -45.04
CA VAL A 398 35.47 40.13 -46.02
C VAL A 398 34.65 39.35 -47.04
N ASN A 399 33.36 39.64 -47.09
CA ASN A 399 32.47 39.13 -48.12
C ASN A 399 33.06 39.56 -49.49
N PRO A 400 33.39 38.64 -50.41
CA PRO A 400 34.06 38.99 -51.67
C PRO A 400 33.07 39.67 -52.61
N GLY A 401 32.84 40.97 -52.39
CA GLY A 401 31.82 41.73 -53.11
C GLY A 401 32.11 43.21 -53.32
N THR A 402 33.12 43.80 -52.66
CA THR A 402 33.49 45.20 -52.89
C THR A 402 35.01 45.37 -52.97
N THR A 403 35.50 45.43 -54.20
CA THR A 403 36.85 45.88 -54.54
C THR A 403 36.94 47.39 -54.34
N GLU A 404 37.57 47.82 -53.25
CA GLU A 404 38.40 49.03 -53.25
C GLU A 404 39.70 48.71 -52.50
N ASP A 405 40.81 49.00 -53.17
CA ASP A 405 42.19 48.84 -52.70
C ASP A 405 42.37 49.48 -51.31
N VAL A 406 42.62 48.65 -50.29
CA VAL A 406 43.19 49.09 -49.03
C VAL A 406 44.46 48.28 -48.78
N THR A 407 45.59 48.98 -48.82
CA THR A 407 46.92 48.52 -48.48
C THR A 407 46.95 47.92 -47.07
N SER A 408 47.45 46.69 -46.96
CA SER A 408 47.69 46.01 -45.69
C SER A 408 48.78 46.73 -44.90
N GLU A 409 48.41 47.44 -43.84
CA GLU A 409 49.33 47.80 -42.76
C GLU A 409 49.20 46.77 -41.64
N VAL A 410 50.27 45.99 -41.44
CA VAL A 410 50.44 45.11 -40.29
C VAL A 410 50.73 46.02 -39.09
N VAL A 411 49.74 46.14 -38.19
CA VAL A 411 49.92 46.84 -36.92
C VAL A 411 50.15 45.79 -35.84
N THR A 412 51.41 45.60 -35.44
CA THR A 412 51.78 44.90 -34.22
C THR A 412 51.57 45.85 -33.03
N THR A 413 50.49 45.64 -32.28
CA THR A 413 50.27 46.31 -30.98
C THR A 413 50.58 45.35 -29.84
N ASP A 414 51.57 45.72 -29.02
CA ASP A 414 51.82 45.11 -27.72
C ASP A 414 50.59 45.29 -26.81
N LEU A 415 50.19 44.18 -26.18
CA LEU A 415 49.00 44.03 -25.36
C LEU A 415 49.08 44.86 -24.06
N PRO A 416 48.13 45.75 -23.74
CA PRO A 416 48.09 46.42 -22.45
C PRO A 416 47.45 45.53 -21.39
N THR A 417 48.10 45.43 -20.24
CA THR A 417 47.58 44.77 -19.03
C THR A 417 46.39 45.55 -18.48
N ILE A 418 45.18 44.98 -18.57
CA ILE A 418 43.96 45.57 -17.99
C ILE A 418 43.80 45.07 -16.56
N THR A 419 43.89 45.99 -15.58
CA THR A 419 43.58 45.72 -14.17
C THR A 419 42.16 46.20 -13.88
N SER A 420 41.21 45.27 -13.73
CA SER A 420 39.83 45.59 -13.35
C SER A 420 39.64 45.46 -11.84
N THR A 421 39.19 46.54 -11.19
CA THR A 421 38.77 46.54 -9.78
C THR A 421 37.26 46.37 -9.73
N ILE A 422 36.77 45.31 -9.11
CA ILE A 422 35.33 45.08 -8.86
C ILE A 422 35.11 45.03 -7.35
N SER A 423 34.18 45.85 -6.87
CA SER A 423 33.74 45.91 -5.47
C SER A 423 32.60 44.91 -5.23
N VAL A 424 32.80 43.96 -4.32
CA VAL A 424 31.78 42.96 -3.95
C VAL A 424 31.03 43.41 -2.69
N THR A 425 29.70 43.44 -2.78
CA THR A 425 28.80 43.68 -1.63
C THR A 425 28.32 42.32 -1.13
N THR A 426 28.67 41.95 0.10
CA THR A 426 28.25 40.71 0.75
C THR A 426 26.95 40.94 1.54
N THR A 427 25.93 40.13 1.26
CA THR A 427 24.71 40.05 2.07
C THR A 427 24.62 38.63 2.63
N SER A 428 24.81 38.50 3.94
CA SER A 428 24.64 37.24 4.67
C SER A 428 23.18 37.06 5.06
N ALA A 429 22.60 35.89 4.73
CA ALA A 429 21.30 35.47 5.25
C ALA A 429 21.51 34.24 6.15
N THR A 430 21.28 34.44 7.44
CA THR A 430 21.14 33.42 8.48
C THR A 430 19.68 33.00 8.54
N THR A 431 19.40 31.70 8.53
CA THR A 431 18.06 31.17 8.84
C THR A 431 18.11 30.31 10.09
N THR A 432 17.31 30.71 11.08
CA THR A 432 17.04 30.00 12.32
C THR A 432 15.55 29.68 12.39
N SER A 433 15.27 28.53 13.00
CA SER A 433 14.01 27.81 13.19
C SER A 433 12.79 28.61 13.67
N ALA A 434 11.57 28.10 13.41
CA ALA A 434 10.51 28.02 14.43
C ALA A 434 9.30 27.17 13.99
N THR A 435 8.93 26.27 14.90
CA THR A 435 7.66 25.54 15.05
C THR A 435 6.52 26.50 15.41
N THR A 436 5.28 26.22 14.98
CA THR A 436 4.09 26.71 15.71
C THR A 436 2.85 25.87 15.41
N THR A 437 2.23 25.43 16.50
CA THR A 437 0.95 24.74 16.64
C THR A 437 -0.20 25.77 16.66
N GLY A 438 -1.31 25.49 15.99
CA GLY A 438 -2.53 26.30 16.06
C GLY A 438 -3.76 25.45 15.82
N SER A 439 -4.55 25.24 16.87
CA SER A 439 -5.83 24.54 16.89
C SER A 439 -6.94 25.60 16.86
N GLU A 440 -7.86 25.52 15.89
CA GLU A 440 -9.08 26.34 15.86
C GLU A 440 -10.32 25.43 15.82
N THR A 441 -11.22 25.70 16.76
CA THR A 441 -12.52 25.04 16.91
C THR A 441 -13.58 25.93 16.28
N ILE A 442 -14.34 25.41 15.30
CA ILE A 442 -15.48 26.11 14.72
C ILE A 442 -16.76 25.37 15.11
N THR A 443 -17.62 26.07 15.84
CA THR A 443 -18.99 25.64 16.19
C THR A 443 -19.93 26.13 15.10
N SER A 444 -20.76 25.24 14.54
CA SER A 444 -21.82 25.60 13.59
C SER A 444 -23.15 24.99 14.04
N THR A 445 -24.11 25.86 14.32
CA THR A 445 -25.53 25.55 14.58
C THR A 445 -26.30 25.71 13.27
N GLY A 446 -27.14 24.72 12.89
CA GLY A 446 -27.92 24.80 11.66
C GLY A 446 -29.05 23.77 11.52
N ILE A 447 -30.24 24.18 11.98
CA ILE A 447 -31.61 23.96 11.45
C ILE A 447 -31.89 22.69 10.63
N THR A 448 -32.79 21.85 11.17
CA THR A 448 -33.43 20.69 10.53
C THR A 448 -34.56 21.10 9.58
N THR A 449 -34.41 20.79 8.30
CA THR A 449 -35.53 20.68 7.34
C THR A 449 -35.64 19.23 6.90
N HIS A 450 -36.84 18.64 7.05
CA HIS A 450 -37.16 17.30 6.56
C HIS A 450 -36.90 17.19 5.05
N PHE A 451 -35.82 16.51 4.67
CA PHE A 451 -35.50 16.15 3.29
C PHE A 451 -36.11 14.77 2.99
N ARG A 452 -36.81 14.68 1.87
CA ARG A 452 -37.30 13.42 1.28
C ARG A 452 -36.11 12.80 0.52
N PRO A 453 -35.85 11.48 0.57
CA PRO A 453 -34.61 10.95 0.02
C PRO A 453 -34.62 11.08 -1.50
N GLU A 454 -33.67 11.86 -2.03
CA GLU A 454 -33.28 11.81 -3.42
C GLU A 454 -32.57 10.48 -3.67
N ASN A 455 -32.88 9.85 -4.81
CA ASN A 455 -32.22 8.66 -5.31
C ASN A 455 -30.69 8.78 -5.11
N HIS A 456 -30.05 7.78 -4.52
CA HIS A 456 -28.60 7.70 -4.43
C HIS A 456 -28.01 7.48 -5.83
N ILE A 457 -27.87 8.57 -6.58
CA ILE A 457 -27.22 8.59 -7.88
C ILE A 457 -25.73 8.59 -7.64
N CYS A 458 -25.11 7.51 -8.09
CA CYS A 458 -23.69 7.31 -8.18
C CYS A 458 -23.04 8.46 -8.96
N SER A 459 -22.09 9.13 -8.33
CA SER A 459 -21.31 10.22 -8.92
C SER A 459 -19.81 9.96 -8.72
N ASP A 460 -18.96 10.68 -9.46
CA ASP A 460 -17.50 10.55 -9.33
C ASP A 460 -16.99 10.90 -7.92
N ASP A 461 -17.74 11.69 -7.16
CA ASP A 461 -17.43 12.06 -5.77
C ASP A 461 -18.01 11.08 -4.74
N SER A 462 -18.83 10.13 -5.18
CA SER A 462 -19.48 9.15 -4.28
C SER A 462 -18.50 8.12 -3.71
N CYS A 463 -17.30 8.02 -4.27
CA CYS A 463 -16.28 7.03 -3.92
C CYS A 463 -14.92 7.66 -3.57
N PRO A 464 -14.11 7.01 -2.72
CA PRO A 464 -12.74 7.46 -2.45
C PRO A 464 -11.91 7.59 -3.73
N HIS A 465 -10.93 8.50 -3.71
CA HIS A 465 -10.00 8.69 -4.82
C HIS A 465 -9.31 7.34 -5.18
N LYS A 466 -9.36 6.96 -6.47
CA LYS A 466 -8.97 5.65 -7.07
C LYS A 466 -10.05 4.55 -7.08
N TYR A 467 -11.29 4.85 -6.74
CA TYR A 467 -12.41 3.93 -6.89
C TYR A 467 -13.42 4.48 -7.90
N CYS A 468 -14.05 3.59 -8.65
CA CYS A 468 -15.17 3.86 -9.55
C CYS A 468 -16.47 3.56 -8.81
N CYS A 469 -17.42 4.48 -8.89
CA CYS A 469 -18.75 4.26 -8.37
C CYS A 469 -19.57 3.37 -9.33
N ILE A 470 -20.24 2.35 -8.80
CA ILE A 470 -21.15 1.48 -9.52
C ILE A 470 -22.56 1.67 -8.96
N GLN A 471 -23.47 2.14 -9.79
CA GLN A 471 -24.88 2.30 -9.43
C GLN A 471 -25.57 0.94 -9.29
N LEU A 472 -26.14 0.69 -8.11
CA LEU A 472 -27.06 -0.42 -7.83
C LEU A 472 -28.50 0.11 -7.85
N LYS A 473 -29.49 -0.79 -7.90
CA LYS A 473 -30.92 -0.45 -8.05
C LYS A 473 -31.46 0.49 -6.95
N LYS A 474 -30.88 0.46 -5.75
CA LYS A 474 -31.27 1.29 -4.60
C LYS A 474 -30.09 1.97 -3.88
N SER A 475 -28.86 1.80 -4.36
CA SER A 475 -27.64 2.31 -3.72
C SER A 475 -26.51 2.39 -4.75
N TYR A 476 -25.27 2.58 -4.30
CA TYR A 476 -24.09 2.39 -5.13
C TYR A 476 -23.01 1.64 -4.32
N THR A 477 -22.02 1.08 -5.01
CA THR A 477 -20.80 0.54 -4.39
C THR A 477 -19.57 1.12 -5.08
N CYS A 478 -18.42 1.04 -4.44
CA CYS A 478 -17.15 1.57 -4.96
C CYS A 478 -16.19 0.42 -5.27
N VAL A 479 -15.75 0.32 -6.53
CA VAL A 479 -14.81 -0.71 -6.98
C VAL A 479 -13.47 -0.07 -7.36
N SER A 480 -12.36 -0.67 -6.98
CA SER A 480 -11.03 -0.15 -7.30
C SER A 480 -10.86 0.07 -8.81
N LYS A 481 -10.26 1.21 -9.21
CA LYS A 481 -9.89 1.50 -10.60
C LYS A 481 -8.96 0.45 -11.21
N TYR A 482 -8.32 -0.39 -10.40
CA TYR A 482 -7.55 -1.53 -10.90
C TYR A 482 -8.41 -2.53 -11.70
N PHE A 483 -9.73 -2.54 -11.48
CA PHE A 483 -10.71 -3.35 -12.21
C PHE A 483 -11.56 -2.49 -13.17
N GLU A 484 -11.10 -1.29 -13.56
CA GLU A 484 -11.86 -0.30 -14.34
C GLU A 484 -12.35 -0.83 -15.70
N ASP A 485 -11.58 -1.70 -16.33
CA ASP A 485 -11.90 -2.41 -17.58
C ASP A 485 -13.04 -3.44 -17.43
N GLN A 486 -13.40 -3.81 -16.20
CA GLN A 486 -14.56 -4.66 -15.86
C GLN A 486 -15.78 -3.84 -15.39
N CYS A 487 -15.63 -2.53 -15.17
CA CYS A 487 -16.65 -1.68 -14.55
C CYS A 487 -17.64 -1.06 -15.55
N SER A 488 -17.70 -1.54 -16.80
CA SER A 488 -18.70 -1.04 -17.76
C SER A 488 -20.12 -1.48 -17.34
N PRO A 489 -21.10 -0.55 -17.26
CA PRO A 489 -22.50 -0.89 -17.02
C PRO A 489 -23.06 -1.95 -17.99
N GLN A 490 -22.47 -2.08 -19.19
CA GLN A 490 -22.87 -3.05 -20.21
C GLN A 490 -22.32 -4.45 -19.97
N ILE A 491 -21.20 -4.60 -19.26
CA ILE A 491 -20.66 -5.90 -18.86
C ILE A 491 -21.40 -6.41 -17.62
N LEU A 492 -21.77 -5.50 -16.73
CA LEU A 492 -22.49 -5.82 -15.50
C LEU A 492 -23.97 -6.15 -15.70
N SER A 493 -24.62 -5.71 -16.79
CA SER A 493 -26.01 -6.13 -17.10
C SER A 493 -26.15 -7.62 -17.37
N ASP A 494 -25.05 -8.32 -17.66
CA ASP A 494 -25.04 -9.78 -17.81
C ASP A 494 -24.95 -10.50 -16.44
N PHE A 495 -24.68 -9.77 -15.36
CA PHE A 495 -24.52 -10.27 -13.99
C PHE A 495 -25.65 -9.85 -13.02
N PHE A 496 -26.59 -8.98 -13.45
CA PHE A 496 -27.70 -8.47 -12.63
C PHE A 496 -29.09 -8.75 -13.21
#